data_AF-A0A150H1D4-F1
#
_entry.id   AF-A0A150H1D4-F1
#
_cell.length_a   1.000
_cell.length_b   1.000
_cell.length_c   1.000
_cell.angle_alpha   90.00
_cell.angle_beta   90.00
_cell.angle_gamma   90.00
#
_symmetry.space_group_name_H-M   'P 1'
#
loop_
_entity.id
_entity.type
_entity.pdbx_description
1 polymer ?
#
loop_
_entity_poly.entity_id
_entity_poly.type
_entity_poly.pdbx_seq_one_letter_code
_entity_poly.pdbx_strand_id
1 'polypeptide(L)'
;MGTRHAEMIAIDEMLAGCGGDVQAAGFDRSDLYVTVEPCIMCAGALSLLGFRSVVYGCRNDRFGGCGSILPVNQEGCGPCSGRPPVGAHVGRSFPAKGGLFPEEAVELLREFYAAGNPCAPRPHRPVRKEL
;
A
#
# COMPACT_ATOMS: atom_id res chain seq x y z
N MET A 1 -10.65 -12.23 -3.89
CA MET A 1 -9.39 -11.66 -4.42
C MET A 1 -8.79 -10.77 -3.35
N GLY A 2 -7.54 -11.01 -2.96
CA GLY A 2 -6.85 -10.29 -1.87
C GLY A 2 -5.98 -9.12 -2.34
N THR A 3 -6.22 -8.59 -3.54
CA THR A 3 -5.37 -7.57 -4.18
C THR A 3 -5.98 -6.17 -4.18
N ARG A 4 -7.25 -6.00 -3.81
CA ARG A 4 -7.95 -4.70 -3.76
C ARG A 4 -7.61 -3.94 -2.48
N HIS A 5 -6.34 -3.66 -2.28
CA HIS A 5 -5.86 -2.79 -1.21
C HIS A 5 -6.16 -1.32 -1.53
N ALA A 6 -6.11 -0.45 -0.52
CA ALA A 6 -6.42 0.97 -0.67
C ALA A 6 -5.54 1.64 -1.73
N GLU A 7 -4.25 1.30 -1.77
CA GLU A 7 -3.29 1.81 -2.75
C GLU A 7 -3.65 1.42 -4.18
N MET A 8 -4.12 0.19 -4.38
CA MET A 8 -4.54 -0.29 -5.70
C MET A 8 -5.82 0.40 -6.15
N ILE A 9 -6.76 0.63 -5.23
CA ILE A 9 -7.99 1.40 -5.53
C ILE A 9 -7.64 2.83 -5.93
N ALA A 10 -6.73 3.49 -5.21
CA ALA A 10 -6.29 4.84 -5.55
C ALA A 10 -5.65 4.91 -6.95
N ILE A 11 -4.82 3.92 -7.30
CA ILE A 11 -4.23 3.80 -8.64
C ILE A 11 -5.32 3.64 -9.70
N ASP A 12 -6.27 2.72 -9.48
CA ASP A 12 -7.37 2.46 -10.42
C ASP A 12 -8.20 3.73 -10.66
N GLU A 13 -8.51 4.49 -9.60
CA GLU A 13 -9.25 5.75 -9.70
C GLU A 13 -8.48 6.83 -10.47
N MET A 14 -7.18 6.98 -10.21
CA MET A 14 -6.33 7.93 -10.96
C MET A 14 -6.27 7.58 -12.45
N LEU A 15 -6.12 6.30 -12.78
CA LEU A 15 -6.11 5.83 -14.17
C LEU A 15 -7.47 6.03 -14.85
N ALA A 16 -8.56 5.73 -14.16
CA ALA A 16 -9.90 5.93 -14.68
C ALA A 16 -10.16 7.40 -15.04
N GLY A 17 -9.66 8.34 -14.21
CA GLY A 17 -9.74 9.78 -14.47
C GLY A 17 -8.96 10.26 -15.71
N CYS A 18 -8.03 9.45 -16.21
CA CYS A 18 -7.17 9.76 -17.36
C CYS A 18 -7.37 8.80 -18.55
N GLY A 19 -8.47 8.04 -18.58
CA GLY A 19 -8.75 7.10 -19.67
C GLY A 19 -7.74 5.93 -19.76
N GLY A 20 -7.06 5.61 -18.65
CA GLY A 20 -6.04 4.58 -18.59
C GLY A 20 -4.63 5.03 -18.97
N ASP A 21 -4.43 6.31 -19.29
CA ASP A 21 -3.10 6.84 -19.62
C ASP A 21 -2.26 7.05 -18.33
N VAL A 22 -1.20 6.25 -18.21
CA VAL A 22 -0.27 6.25 -17.07
C VAL A 22 0.52 7.56 -16.97
N GLN A 23 0.89 8.18 -18.10
CA GLN A 23 1.63 9.44 -18.11
C GLN A 23 0.71 10.61 -17.72
N ALA A 24 -0.51 10.60 -18.23
CA ALA A 24 -1.52 11.59 -17.87
C ALA A 24 -1.88 11.51 -16.37
N ALA A 25 -1.97 10.30 -15.81
CA ALA A 25 -2.28 10.07 -14.39
C ALA A 25 -1.26 10.72 -13.43
N GLY A 26 0.01 10.87 -13.84
CA GLY A 26 0.95 11.72 -13.12
C GLY A 26 1.43 11.21 -11.77
N PHE A 27 1.72 9.92 -11.68
CA PHE A 27 2.24 9.31 -10.46
C PHE A 27 3.56 9.96 -10.01
N ASP A 28 4.41 10.35 -10.95
CA ASP A 28 5.71 11.02 -10.74
C ASP A 28 5.65 12.37 -10.02
N ARG A 29 4.45 12.98 -9.99
CA ARG A 29 4.18 14.26 -9.31
C ARG A 29 3.20 14.13 -8.14
N SER A 30 2.80 12.91 -7.80
CA SER A 30 1.78 12.62 -6.79
C SER A 30 2.39 12.07 -5.50
N ASP A 31 1.96 12.60 -4.36
CA ASP A 31 2.26 12.05 -3.05
C ASP A 31 1.09 11.19 -2.56
N LEU A 32 1.37 9.95 -2.16
CA LEU A 32 0.36 9.05 -1.62
C LEU A 32 0.34 9.14 -0.10
N TYR A 33 -0.85 9.34 0.48
CA TYR A 33 -1.07 9.28 1.92
C TYR A 33 -1.88 8.03 2.26
N VAL A 34 -1.38 7.21 3.18
CA VAL A 34 -2.03 5.96 3.59
C VAL A 34 -1.94 5.77 5.11
N THR A 35 -2.95 5.21 5.75
CA THR A 35 -2.97 5.07 7.21
C THR A 35 -1.93 4.08 7.73
N VAL A 36 -1.74 2.97 7.02
CA VAL A 36 -0.80 1.90 7.37
C VAL A 36 0.28 1.81 6.31
N GLU A 37 1.52 1.51 6.70
CA GLU A 37 2.62 1.26 5.78
C GLU A 37 2.23 0.28 4.66
N PRO A 38 2.48 0.65 3.38
CA PRO A 38 2.13 -0.19 2.24
C PRO A 38 2.70 -1.59 2.37
N CYS A 39 1.91 -2.60 1.99
CA CYS A 39 2.44 -3.96 1.96
C CYS A 39 3.45 -4.14 0.81
N ILE A 40 4.23 -5.22 0.84
CA ILE A 40 5.23 -5.56 -0.19
C ILE A 40 4.65 -5.46 -1.62
N MET A 41 3.43 -5.97 -1.85
CA MET A 41 2.75 -5.90 -3.15
C MET A 41 2.49 -4.45 -3.57
N CYS A 42 1.93 -3.63 -2.66
CA CYS A 42 1.57 -2.24 -2.95
C CYS A 42 2.83 -1.40 -3.15
N ALA A 43 3.86 -1.57 -2.31
CA ALA A 43 5.16 -0.94 -2.49
C ALA A 43 5.79 -1.28 -3.86
N GLY A 44 5.66 -2.52 -4.33
CA GLY A 44 6.08 -2.91 -5.67
C GLY A 44 5.32 -2.17 -6.78
N ALA A 45 3.99 -2.06 -6.67
CA ALA A 45 3.17 -1.32 -7.63
C ALA A 45 3.54 0.18 -7.66
N LEU A 46 3.73 0.80 -6.49
CA LEU A 46 4.14 2.19 -6.35
C LEU A 46 5.52 2.45 -6.97
N SER A 47 6.45 1.51 -6.78
CA SER A 47 7.79 1.53 -7.39
C SER A 47 7.74 1.43 -8.92
N LEU A 48 6.87 0.57 -9.46
CA LEU A 48 6.68 0.40 -10.91
C LEU A 48 6.04 1.63 -11.56
N LEU A 49 5.04 2.23 -10.92
CA LEU A 49 4.35 3.43 -11.43
C LEU A 49 5.17 4.71 -11.20
N GLY A 50 6.12 4.68 -10.28
CA GLY A 50 7.05 5.78 -10.02
C GLY A 50 6.40 6.94 -9.28
N PHE A 51 5.75 6.67 -8.14
CA PHE A 51 5.20 7.72 -7.27
C PHE A 51 6.27 8.69 -6.77
N ARG A 52 5.92 9.98 -6.59
CA ARG A 52 6.84 11.00 -6.07
C ARG A 52 7.27 10.69 -4.64
N SER A 53 6.31 10.42 -3.76
CA SER A 53 6.57 10.04 -2.38
C SER A 53 5.37 9.32 -1.76
N VAL A 54 5.63 8.62 -0.66
CA VAL A 54 4.60 7.97 0.14
C VAL A 54 4.74 8.41 1.59
N VAL A 55 3.64 8.82 2.20
CA VAL A 55 3.55 9.15 3.62
C VAL A 55 2.57 8.20 4.27
N TYR A 56 2.98 7.57 5.37
CA TYR A 56 2.12 6.64 6.09
C TYR A 56 2.07 6.92 7.60
N GLY A 57 0.98 6.48 8.22
CA GLY A 57 0.78 6.63 9.66
C GLY A 57 1.59 5.61 10.44
N CYS A 58 1.02 4.43 10.66
CA CYS A 58 1.68 3.37 11.44
C CYS A 58 2.44 2.37 10.57
N ARG A 59 3.38 1.66 11.17
CA ARG A 59 4.14 0.59 10.52
C ARG A 59 3.27 -0.65 10.28
N ASN A 60 3.68 -1.48 9.33
CA ASN A 60 3.03 -2.75 9.02
C ASN A 60 3.95 -3.92 9.41
N ASP A 61 3.74 -4.42 10.62
CA ASP A 61 4.62 -5.41 11.26
C ASP A 61 4.58 -6.81 10.62
N ARG A 62 3.60 -7.07 9.74
CA ARG A 62 3.44 -8.39 9.10
C ARG A 62 3.84 -8.41 7.64
N PHE A 63 3.59 -7.32 6.92
CA PHE A 63 3.72 -7.30 5.46
C PHE A 63 4.35 -6.01 4.91
N GLY A 64 4.91 -5.15 5.76
CA GLY A 64 5.41 -3.83 5.37
C GLY A 64 6.51 -3.87 4.31
N GLY A 65 6.27 -3.15 3.21
CA GLY A 65 7.16 -3.03 2.06
C GLY A 65 7.98 -1.73 2.02
N CYS A 66 7.92 -0.91 3.07
CA CYS A 66 8.68 0.34 3.18
C CYS A 66 9.72 0.30 4.31
N GLY A 67 10.18 -0.90 4.66
CA GLY A 67 11.25 -1.13 5.63
C GLY A 67 10.85 -1.90 6.89
N SER A 68 9.57 -2.19 7.15
CA SER A 68 9.22 -3.04 8.30
C SER A 68 9.51 -4.52 8.09
N ILE A 69 9.26 -5.04 6.89
CA ILE A 69 9.64 -6.41 6.53
C ILE A 69 10.65 -6.40 5.39
N LEU A 70 10.32 -5.72 4.29
CA LEU A 70 11.23 -5.54 3.14
C LEU A 70 11.30 -4.06 2.76
N PRO A 71 12.48 -3.56 2.36
CA PRO A 71 12.65 -2.18 1.91
C PRO A 71 12.43 -2.04 0.39
N VAL A 72 11.26 -2.48 -0.11
CA VAL A 72 10.93 -2.43 -1.56
C VAL A 72 10.97 -1.01 -2.10
N ASN A 73 10.64 -0.02 -1.26
CA ASN A 73 10.73 1.39 -1.61
C ASN A 73 12.18 1.88 -1.87
N GLN A 74 13.19 1.17 -1.36
CA GLN A 74 14.60 1.51 -1.56
C GLN A 74 15.24 0.65 -2.64
N GLU A 75 14.97 -0.65 -2.63
CA GLU A 75 15.58 -1.63 -3.54
C GLU A 75 14.85 -1.73 -4.89
N GLY A 76 13.61 -1.24 -4.96
CA GLY A 76 12.72 -1.41 -6.11
C GLY A 76 12.18 -2.83 -6.22
N CYS A 77 11.30 -3.08 -7.21
CA CYS A 77 10.95 -4.44 -7.57
C CYS A 77 12.12 -5.09 -8.34
N GLY A 78 12.62 -6.23 -7.86
CA GLY A 78 13.64 -7.01 -8.58
C GLY A 78 13.19 -7.41 -10.00
N PRO A 79 14.08 -7.98 -10.84
CA PRO A 79 13.79 -8.25 -12.25
C PRO A 79 12.57 -9.17 -12.41
N CYS A 80 11.44 -8.61 -12.84
CA CYS A 80 10.16 -9.31 -12.92
C CYS A 80 10.11 -10.42 -14.00
N SER A 81 11.15 -10.56 -14.83
CA SER A 81 11.09 -11.45 -16.01
C SER A 81 12.40 -12.17 -16.37
N GLY A 82 13.37 -12.29 -15.44
CA GLY A 82 14.66 -12.96 -15.71
C GLY A 82 15.49 -12.34 -16.86
N ARG A 83 15.10 -11.15 -17.31
CA ARG A 83 15.80 -10.34 -18.32
C ARG A 83 16.37 -9.11 -17.64
N PRO A 84 17.56 -8.64 -18.05
CA PRO A 84 18.03 -7.32 -17.64
C PRO A 84 16.96 -6.29 -18.01
N PRO A 85 16.68 -5.30 -17.15
CA PRO A 85 15.60 -4.36 -17.38
C PRO A 85 15.89 -3.54 -18.63
N VAL A 86 15.09 -3.73 -19.68
CA VAL A 86 15.09 -2.88 -20.88
C VAL A 86 13.83 -2.02 -20.81
N GLY A 87 13.98 -0.73 -20.52
CA GLY A 87 12.86 0.23 -20.41
C GLY A 87 12.31 0.43 -19.00
N ALA A 88 11.03 0.82 -18.90
CA ALA A 88 10.30 1.26 -17.70
C ALA A 88 10.11 0.19 -16.59
N HIS A 89 10.79 -0.96 -16.68
CA HIS A 89 10.72 -2.06 -15.71
C HIS A 89 11.91 -2.09 -14.74
N VAL A 90 12.57 -0.96 -14.52
CA VAL A 90 13.42 -0.76 -13.33
C VAL A 90 12.50 -0.18 -12.26
N GLY A 91 12.12 -0.97 -11.26
CA GLY A 91 11.39 -0.44 -10.11
C GLY A 91 12.16 0.73 -9.53
N ARG A 92 11.54 1.91 -9.49
CA ARG A 92 12.18 3.11 -8.96
C ARG A 92 12.10 3.07 -7.44
N SER A 93 13.18 3.52 -6.79
CA SER A 93 13.06 3.85 -5.37
C SER A 93 12.15 5.06 -5.21
N PHE A 94 11.42 5.10 -4.11
CA PHE A 94 10.58 6.23 -3.75
C PHE A 94 10.77 6.56 -2.26
N PRO A 95 10.80 7.85 -1.90
CA PRO A 95 10.87 8.25 -0.51
C PRO A 95 9.58 7.85 0.20
N ALA A 96 9.74 7.11 1.30
CA ALA A 96 8.64 6.70 2.16
C ALA A 96 8.88 7.28 3.56
N LYS A 97 7.91 8.03 4.09
CA LYS A 97 7.98 8.65 5.43
C LYS A 97 6.82 8.14 6.30
N GLY A 98 7.17 7.39 7.34
CA GLY A 98 6.21 6.98 8.37
C GLY A 98 6.01 8.02 9.46
N GLY A 99 5.00 7.81 10.31
CA GLY A 99 4.78 8.59 11.53
C GLY A 99 3.83 9.77 11.39
N LEU A 100 2.99 9.81 10.35
CA LEU A 100 1.91 10.80 10.26
C LEU A 100 0.65 10.30 10.98
N PHE A 101 0.35 10.82 12.17
CA PHE A 101 -0.76 10.34 13.03
C PHE A 101 -0.68 8.81 13.29
N PRO A 102 0.47 8.29 13.77
CA PRO A 102 0.66 6.85 13.93
C PRO A 102 -0.24 6.28 15.02
N GLU A 103 -0.53 7.03 16.09
CA GLU A 103 -1.42 6.61 17.17
C GLU A 103 -2.85 6.41 16.68
N GLU A 104 -3.38 7.37 15.92
CA GLU A 104 -4.72 7.32 15.34
C GLU A 104 -4.84 6.17 14.34
N ALA A 105 -3.82 5.96 13.50
CA ALA A 105 -3.79 4.85 12.55
C ALA A 105 -3.82 3.48 13.27
N VAL A 106 -3.08 3.34 14.36
CA VAL A 106 -3.10 2.12 15.20
C VAL A 106 -4.45 1.95 15.88
N GLU A 107 -5.06 3.03 16.36
CA GLU A 107 -6.35 2.95 17.05
C GLU A 107 -7.47 2.48 16.11
N LEU A 108 -7.51 2.98 14.87
CA LEU A 108 -8.43 2.48 13.84
C LEU A 108 -8.28 0.97 13.60
N LEU A 109 -7.04 0.45 13.58
CA LEU A 109 -6.81 -0.99 13.46
C LEU A 109 -7.28 -1.76 14.69
N ARG A 110 -7.07 -1.22 15.89
CA ARG A 110 -7.53 -1.83 17.14
C ARG A 110 -9.05 -1.90 17.19
N GLU A 111 -9.73 -0.83 16.82
CA GLU A 111 -11.19 -0.78 16.71
C GLU A 111 -11.70 -1.84 15.72
N PHE A 112 -11.08 -1.94 14.54
CA PHE A 112 -11.41 -2.95 13.54
C PHE A 112 -11.27 -4.39 14.08
N TYR A 113 -10.15 -4.72 14.74
CA TYR A 113 -9.96 -6.06 15.31
C TYR A 113 -10.85 -6.32 16.54
N ALA A 114 -11.15 -5.29 17.33
CA ALA A 114 -12.04 -5.38 18.48
C ALA A 114 -13.50 -5.59 18.07
N ALA A 115 -13.92 -5.02 16.95
CA ALA A 115 -15.24 -5.24 16.36
C ALA A 115 -15.46 -6.74 16.07
N GLY A 116 -14.47 -7.38 15.45
CA GLY A 116 -14.51 -8.80 15.11
C GLY A 116 -15.24 -9.09 13.79
N ASN A 117 -15.15 -10.34 13.30
CA ASN A 117 -15.74 -10.72 12.02
C ASN A 117 -17.10 -11.43 12.22
N PRO A 118 -18.24 -10.81 11.86
CA PRO A 118 -19.56 -11.42 11.97
C PRO A 118 -19.76 -12.64 11.06
N CYS A 119 -18.93 -12.79 10.03
CA CYS A 119 -18.95 -13.92 9.10
C CYS A 119 -17.99 -15.05 9.49
N ALA A 120 -17.33 -14.98 10.66
CA ALA A 120 -16.42 -16.02 11.10
C ALA A 120 -17.16 -17.36 11.37
N PRO A 121 -16.60 -18.51 10.95
CA PRO A 121 -17.17 -19.82 11.28
C PRO A 121 -17.24 -20.04 12.80
N ARG A 122 -18.31 -20.66 13.29
CA ARG A 122 -18.46 -20.97 14.73
C ARG A 122 -17.63 -22.22 15.10
N PRO A 123 -17.05 -22.27 16.31
CA PRO A 123 -17.11 -21.26 17.37
C PRO A 123 -16.14 -20.09 17.12
N HIS A 124 -16.64 -18.85 17.28
CA HIS A 124 -15.83 -17.64 17.14
C HIS A 124 -15.99 -16.73 18.36
N ARG A 125 -15.04 -15.79 18.54
CA ARG A 125 -15.11 -14.74 19.55
C ARG A 125 -16.38 -13.90 19.35
N PRO A 126 -17.07 -13.45 20.43
CA PRO A 126 -18.20 -12.53 20.33
C PRO A 126 -17.80 -11.24 19.57
N VAL A 127 -18.67 -10.80 18.67
CA VAL A 127 -18.50 -9.60 17.83
C VAL A 127 -19.18 -8.42 18.53
N ARG A 128 -18.54 -7.25 18.59
CA ARG A 128 -19.18 -6.02 19.11
C ARG A 128 -20.22 -5.55 18.10
N LYS A 129 -21.44 -5.25 18.56
CA LYS A 129 -22.59 -4.94 17.68
C LYS A 129 -22.70 -3.47 17.25
N GLU A 130 -21.89 -2.56 17.79
CA GLU A 130 -22.07 -1.11 17.62
C GLU A 130 -20.71 -0.39 17.52
N LEU A 131 -20.60 0.55 16.56
CA LEU A 131 -19.69 1.70 16.53
C LEU A 131 -20.54 2.96 16.79
#